data_AF-A0A7V4IDA1-F1
#
_entry.id   AF-A0A7V4IDA1-F1
#
_cell.length_a   1.000
_cell.length_b   1.000
_cell.length_c   1.000
_cell.angle_alpha   90.00
_cell.angle_beta   90.00
_cell.angle_gamma   90.00
#
_symmetry.space_group_name_H-M   'P 1'
#
loop_
_entity.id
_entity.type
_entity.pdbx_description
1 polymer ?
#
loop_
_entity_poly.entity_id
_entity_poly.type
_entity_poly.pdbx_seq_one_letter_code
_entity_poly.pdbx_strand_id
1 'polypeptide(L)'
;MSHRAAFELNTAPSAQFRVFIVVVGGMLSYAALSKISAAIAATKLSLLQDPVLPINARSMLLLAGLLEAAVAGYLVIGRRWRTQCLLILWLGVTVAHYWIASWWLASGQPCPWLGTSRVGWNWLPIRGGLLVALVFAMVAGGAYYLGRQRLVQIIGCCGAPSRRGLKRLLVITASLLVVPAIQTIWVAWASPPITGPMVVRAVGGWFASQPRSPISQQWLKLDAVPADFLKALLIVEDGKFFEHDGFALNEIRMAVHEMIRTGQRPRGASTITQQCARSLFLWQGRSWMRKGLEAYYTFWMELILSKKRILELYVNVIELGDGVYGLEAGARHHFAKGAGELTRQEIAALAALLPAPRVWNINEPNTRQRLRQEAIIKQLEHTRLPLEGK
;
A
#
# COMPACT_ATOMS: atom_id res chain seq x y z
N MET A 1 56.69 -6.08 15.40
CA MET A 1 56.87 -5.24 14.20
C MET A 1 55.85 -5.70 13.15
N SER A 2 54.62 -5.20 13.17
CA SER A 2 54.17 -3.96 12.49
C SER A 2 54.29 -4.01 10.96
N HIS A 3 53.28 -4.56 10.28
CA HIS A 3 52.86 -4.11 8.95
C HIS A 3 51.34 -4.26 8.80
N ARG A 4 50.58 -3.48 9.58
CA ARG A 4 49.26 -3.02 9.15
C ARG A 4 49.52 -1.91 8.15
N ALA A 5 49.64 -2.24 6.87
CA ALA A 5 49.55 -1.24 5.81
C ALA A 5 48.12 -0.67 5.85
N ALA A 6 47.98 0.51 6.45
CA ALA A 6 46.81 1.34 6.31
C ALA A 6 46.66 1.67 4.82
N PHE A 7 45.80 0.93 4.13
CA PHE A 7 45.39 1.28 2.78
C PHE A 7 44.42 2.45 2.90
N GLU A 8 44.97 3.66 2.97
CA GLU A 8 44.23 4.91 2.83
C GLU A 8 43.62 4.98 1.42
N LEU A 9 42.43 4.39 1.25
CA LEU A 9 41.56 4.62 0.10
C LEU A 9 40.92 6.01 0.24
N ASN A 10 41.72 7.03 0.03
CA ASN A 10 41.29 8.41 -0.12
C ASN A 10 41.73 8.93 -1.50
N THR A 11 41.37 8.21 -2.58
CA THR A 11 41.49 8.76 -3.93
C THR A 11 40.59 9.98 -4.00
N ALA A 12 41.19 11.17 -4.05
CA ALA A 12 40.47 12.43 -4.08
C ALA A 12 39.46 12.44 -5.25
N PRO A 13 38.25 13.00 -5.06
CA PRO A 13 37.29 13.13 -6.15
C PRO A 13 37.90 13.90 -7.33
N SER A 14 37.56 13.49 -8.57
CA SER A 14 38.02 14.21 -9.75
C SER A 14 37.53 15.66 -9.72
N ALA A 15 38.27 16.58 -10.35
CA ALA A 15 37.86 17.99 -10.41
C ALA A 15 36.44 18.14 -11.00
N GLN A 16 36.10 17.32 -12.00
CA GLN A 16 34.77 17.25 -12.60
C GLN A 16 33.67 16.88 -11.59
N PHE A 17 33.95 15.97 -10.65
CA PHE A 17 32.99 15.56 -9.63
C PHE A 17 32.77 16.64 -8.57
N ARG A 18 33.83 17.37 -8.20
CA ARG A 18 33.71 18.52 -7.30
C ARG A 18 32.85 19.63 -7.91
N VAL A 19 33.05 19.93 -9.20
CA VAL A 19 32.20 20.86 -9.94
C VAL A 19 30.75 20.38 -9.97
N PHE A 20 30.50 19.10 -10.26
CA PHE A 20 29.16 18.52 -10.24
C PHE A 20 28.47 18.67 -8.89
N ILE A 21 29.14 18.32 -7.78
CA ILE A 21 28.59 18.48 -6.43
C ILE A 21 28.25 19.94 -6.13
N VAL A 22 29.12 20.88 -6.47
CA VAL A 22 28.89 22.31 -6.23
C VAL A 22 27.69 22.81 -7.04
N VAL A 23 27.54 22.37 -8.29
CA VAL A 23 26.37 22.71 -9.13
C VAL A 23 25.08 22.15 -8.53
N VAL A 24 25.08 20.87 -8.12
CA VAL A 24 23.93 20.24 -7.45
C VAL A 24 23.59 20.94 -6.14
N GLY A 25 24.60 21.26 -5.34
CA GLY A 25 24.45 22.04 -4.11
C GLY A 25 23.84 23.41 -4.37
N GLY A 26 24.30 24.13 -5.41
CA GLY A 26 23.73 25.42 -5.83
C GLY A 26 22.26 25.32 -6.26
N MET A 27 21.91 24.29 -7.01
CA MET A 27 20.51 24.04 -7.40
C MET A 27 19.61 23.75 -6.18
N LEU A 28 20.12 22.98 -5.21
CA LEU A 28 19.39 22.69 -3.97
C LEU A 28 19.26 23.91 -3.07
N SER A 29 20.29 24.75 -2.99
CA SER A 29 20.20 26.04 -2.30
C SER A 29 19.13 26.94 -2.91
N TYR A 30 19.03 26.98 -4.24
CA TYR A 30 17.99 27.74 -4.93
C TYR A 30 16.58 27.17 -4.66
N ALA A 31 16.42 25.85 -4.71
CA ALA A 31 15.15 25.18 -4.38
C ALA A 31 14.74 25.42 -2.92
N ALA A 32 15.68 25.32 -1.98
CA ALA A 32 15.47 25.62 -0.57
C ALA A 32 15.02 27.09 -0.38
N LEU A 33 15.71 28.04 -1.02
CA LEU A 33 15.38 29.46 -0.94
C LEU A 33 13.98 29.75 -1.48
N SER A 34 13.58 29.09 -2.57
CA SER A 34 12.25 29.22 -3.16
C SER A 34 11.15 28.71 -2.20
N LYS A 35 11.37 27.58 -1.52
CA LYS A 35 10.42 27.01 -0.54
C LYS A 35 10.30 27.84 0.74
N ILE A 36 11.43 28.33 1.25
CA ILE A 36 11.45 29.22 2.41
C ILE A 36 10.75 30.54 2.08
N SER A 37 11.06 31.14 0.92
CA SER A 37 10.41 32.37 0.46
C SER A 37 8.90 32.18 0.26
N ALA A 38 8.48 31.07 -0.35
CA ALA A 38 7.07 30.74 -0.54
C ALA A 38 6.32 30.56 0.79
N ALA A 39 6.98 30.01 1.81
CA ALA A 39 6.41 29.85 3.14
C ALA A 39 6.37 31.16 3.96
N ILE A 40 7.26 32.10 3.68
CA ILE A 40 7.27 33.44 4.31
C ILE A 40 6.21 34.34 3.67
N ALA A 41 6.00 34.26 2.35
CA ALA A 41 5.10 35.14 1.58
C ALA A 41 3.59 34.97 1.86
N ALA A 42 3.19 34.13 2.82
CA ALA A 42 1.83 34.02 3.37
C ALA A 42 0.69 34.01 2.32
N THR A 43 0.75 33.12 1.34
CA THR A 43 -0.35 32.91 0.37
C THR A 43 -1.51 32.12 1.01
N LYS A 44 -2.76 32.29 0.54
CA LYS A 44 -3.94 31.51 1.00
C LYS A 44 -3.73 29.99 0.97
N LEU A 45 -2.82 29.50 0.11
CA LEU A 45 -2.44 28.07 0.02
C LEU A 45 -1.63 27.57 1.23
N SER A 46 -0.93 28.45 1.95
CA SER A 46 -0.01 28.10 3.04
C SER A 46 -0.70 27.68 4.35
N LEU A 47 -2.01 27.92 4.45
CA LEU A 47 -2.86 27.56 5.60
C LEU A 47 -3.58 26.21 5.44
N LEU A 48 -3.45 25.55 4.28
CA LEU A 48 -3.98 24.20 4.09
C LEU A 48 -3.23 23.20 4.98
N GLN A 49 -3.99 22.37 5.70
CA GLN A 49 -3.44 21.29 6.50
C GLN A 49 -3.21 20.06 5.63
N ASP A 50 -2.06 19.41 5.82
CA ASP A 50 -1.80 18.14 5.17
C ASP A 50 -2.71 17.04 5.78
N PRO A 51 -3.36 16.22 4.94
CA PRO A 51 -4.34 15.23 5.39
C PRO A 51 -3.73 14.01 6.09
N VAL A 52 -2.40 13.87 6.07
CA VAL A 52 -1.66 12.70 6.59
C VAL A 52 -0.86 13.06 7.83
N LEU A 53 -0.12 14.16 7.77
CA LEU A 53 0.63 14.72 8.87
C LEU A 53 -0.10 16.00 9.26
N PRO A 54 -0.75 16.12 10.44
CA PRO A 54 -1.58 17.27 10.84
C PRO A 54 -0.73 18.53 11.09
N ILE A 55 0.00 18.94 10.07
CA ILE A 55 1.01 19.98 10.03
C ILE A 55 0.59 20.90 8.88
N ASN A 56 0.66 22.20 9.12
CA ASN A 56 0.29 23.18 8.11
C ASN A 56 1.28 23.15 6.93
N ALA A 57 0.79 23.33 5.70
CA ALA A 57 1.61 23.35 4.49
C ALA A 57 2.77 24.37 4.58
N ARG A 58 2.56 25.50 5.26
CA ARG A 58 3.62 26.46 5.59
C ARG A 58 4.78 25.83 6.37
N SER A 59 4.47 25.08 7.43
CA SER A 59 5.47 24.43 8.28
C SER A 59 6.18 23.29 7.53
N MET A 60 5.47 22.58 6.65
CA MET A 60 6.09 21.56 5.78
C MET A 60 7.02 22.18 4.75
N LEU A 61 6.65 23.29 4.10
CA LEU A 61 7.50 24.00 3.15
C LEU A 61 8.74 24.58 3.83
N LEU A 62 8.61 25.13 5.05
CA LEU A 62 9.74 25.58 5.85
C LEU A 62 10.66 24.42 6.23
N LEU A 63 10.11 23.31 6.73
CA LEU A 63 10.90 22.16 7.15
C LEU A 63 11.61 21.50 5.97
N ALA A 64 10.94 21.37 4.83
CA ALA A 64 11.53 20.87 3.59
C ALA A 64 12.61 21.82 3.07
N GLY A 65 12.36 23.14 3.07
CA GLY A 65 13.34 24.15 2.67
C GLY A 65 14.58 24.17 3.57
N LEU A 66 14.41 24.09 4.88
CA LEU A 66 15.53 24.03 5.84
C LEU A 66 16.34 22.74 5.69
N LEU A 67 15.68 21.60 5.46
CA LEU A 67 16.34 20.32 5.24
C LEU A 67 17.12 20.34 3.91
N GLU A 68 16.56 20.89 2.85
CA GLU A 68 17.25 21.07 1.57
C GLU A 68 18.43 22.03 1.68
N ALA A 69 18.32 23.12 2.45
CA ALA A 69 19.43 24.02 2.73
C ALA A 69 20.55 23.33 3.51
N ALA A 70 20.21 22.50 4.50
CA ALA A 70 21.19 21.72 5.26
C ALA A 70 21.93 20.69 4.38
N VAL A 71 21.20 19.99 3.51
CA VAL A 71 21.78 19.06 2.54
C VAL A 71 22.65 19.81 1.53
N ALA A 72 22.19 20.95 1.01
CA ALA A 72 22.96 21.78 0.09
C ALA A 72 24.26 22.29 0.73
N GLY A 73 24.19 22.79 1.97
CA GLY A 73 25.37 23.21 2.73
C GLY A 73 26.35 22.06 2.95
N TYR A 74 25.86 20.86 3.25
CA TYR A 74 26.70 19.67 3.39
C TYR A 74 27.32 19.21 2.06
N LEU A 75 26.62 19.40 0.93
CA LEU A 75 27.17 19.12 -0.38
C LEU A 75 28.28 20.10 -0.76
N VAL A 76 28.15 21.38 -0.43
CA VAL A 76 29.17 22.39 -0.76
C VAL A 76 30.38 22.36 0.19
N ILE A 77 30.13 22.21 1.49
CA ILE A 77 31.16 22.33 2.55
C ILE A 77 31.74 20.98 2.96
N GLY A 78 30.96 19.90 2.79
CA GLY A 78 31.35 18.56 3.20
C GLY A 78 32.63 18.09 2.50
N ARG A 79 33.50 17.43 3.27
CA ARG A 79 34.74 16.84 2.75
C ARG A 79 34.63 15.34 2.45
N ARG A 80 33.52 14.72 2.85
CA ARG A 80 33.28 13.28 2.68
C ARG A 80 32.46 13.01 1.42
N TRP A 81 33.14 12.79 0.31
CA TRP A 81 32.50 12.61 -1.01
C TRP A 81 31.51 11.42 -1.07
N ARG A 82 31.70 10.37 -0.26
CA ARG A 82 30.78 9.22 -0.19
C ARG A 82 29.41 9.58 0.35
N THR A 83 29.35 10.36 1.43
CA THR A 83 28.08 10.82 2.01
C THR A 83 27.41 11.82 1.08
N GLN A 84 28.18 12.63 0.36
CA GLN A 84 27.65 13.53 -0.67
C GLN A 84 26.98 12.77 -1.82
N CYS A 85 27.61 11.69 -2.35
CA CYS A 85 26.98 10.82 -3.36
C CYS A 85 25.66 10.19 -2.86
N LEU A 86 25.66 9.67 -1.63
CA LEU A 86 24.48 9.01 -1.05
C LEU A 86 23.32 9.99 -0.86
N LEU A 87 23.62 11.23 -0.45
CA LEU A 87 22.63 12.29 -0.33
C LEU A 87 22.06 12.70 -1.69
N ILE A 88 22.90 12.83 -2.73
CA ILE A 88 22.45 13.14 -4.09
C ILE A 88 21.56 12.01 -4.63
N LEU A 89 21.93 10.75 -4.41
CA LEU A 89 21.13 9.60 -4.84
C LEU A 89 19.80 9.53 -4.09
N TRP A 90 19.81 9.66 -2.76
CA TRP A 90 18.60 9.66 -1.94
C TRP A 90 17.64 10.78 -2.36
N LEU A 91 18.16 11.98 -2.61
CA LEU A 91 17.37 13.11 -3.02
C LEU A 91 16.81 12.93 -4.45
N GLY A 92 17.62 12.41 -5.38
CA GLY A 92 17.16 12.07 -6.74
C GLY A 92 16.07 10.99 -6.75
N VAL A 93 16.20 9.96 -5.92
CA VAL A 93 15.19 8.89 -5.76
C VAL A 93 13.89 9.44 -5.16
N THR A 94 13.99 10.33 -4.16
CA THR A 94 12.81 10.94 -3.53
C THR A 94 12.04 11.83 -4.51
N VAL A 95 12.76 12.67 -5.27
CA VAL A 95 12.17 13.51 -6.33
C VAL A 95 11.54 12.65 -7.42
N ALA A 96 12.21 11.58 -7.88
CA ALA A 96 11.67 10.68 -8.90
C ALA A 96 10.40 9.95 -8.44
N HIS A 97 10.38 9.42 -7.21
CA HIS A 97 9.18 8.77 -6.64
C HIS A 97 8.00 9.74 -6.56
N TYR A 98 8.24 10.97 -6.12
CA TYR A 98 7.20 11.99 -6.05
C TYR A 98 6.70 12.43 -7.44
N TRP A 99 7.60 12.49 -8.43
CA TRP A 99 7.24 12.84 -9.80
C TRP A 99 6.42 11.73 -10.48
N ILE A 100 6.81 10.48 -10.29
CA ILE A 100 6.05 9.30 -10.76
C ILE A 100 4.68 9.26 -10.07
N ALA A 101 4.63 9.48 -8.75
CA ALA A 101 3.38 9.52 -8.01
C ALA A 101 2.46 10.68 -8.48
N SER A 102 3.01 11.86 -8.72
CA SER A 102 2.22 13.02 -9.19
C SER A 102 1.76 12.89 -10.64
N TRP A 103 2.57 12.28 -11.52
CA TRP A 103 2.18 11.92 -12.88
C TRP A 103 1.09 10.84 -12.92
N TRP A 104 1.19 9.84 -12.04
CA TRP A 104 0.20 8.76 -11.93
C TRP A 104 -1.14 9.24 -11.35
N LEU A 105 -1.10 10.20 -10.42
CA LEU A 105 -2.30 10.76 -9.78
C LEU A 105 -2.99 11.85 -10.60
N ALA A 106 -2.29 12.51 -11.53
CA ALA A 106 -2.83 13.63 -12.29
C ALA A 106 -2.73 13.36 -13.79
N SER A 107 -3.86 12.98 -14.40
CA SER A 107 -4.04 12.72 -15.83
C SER A 107 -3.66 13.93 -16.71
N GLY A 108 -2.36 14.12 -16.94
CA GLY A 108 -1.82 15.10 -17.87
C GLY A 108 -1.75 16.56 -17.40
N GLN A 109 -2.12 16.89 -16.16
CA GLN A 109 -1.90 18.23 -15.61
C GLN A 109 -1.29 18.19 -14.20
N PRO A 110 -0.14 18.83 -13.95
CA PRO A 110 0.50 18.78 -12.64
C PRO A 110 -0.38 19.43 -11.55
N CYS A 111 -0.41 18.78 -10.39
CA CYS A 111 -1.21 19.16 -9.23
C CYS A 111 -0.83 20.56 -8.68
N PRO A 112 -1.80 21.42 -8.31
CA PRO A 112 -1.56 22.78 -7.78
C PRO A 112 -0.77 22.85 -6.46
N TRP A 113 -0.56 21.72 -5.78
CA TRP A 113 0.27 21.64 -4.56
C TRP A 113 1.74 22.05 -4.80
N LEU A 114 2.14 22.13 -6.06
CA LEU A 114 3.39 22.75 -6.50
C LEU A 114 3.13 24.18 -7.00
N GLY A 115 2.79 25.08 -6.08
CA GLY A 115 3.01 26.49 -6.31
C GLY A 115 4.51 26.78 -6.26
N THR A 116 5.23 26.65 -7.37
CA THR A 116 6.39 27.51 -7.77
C THR A 116 7.09 26.97 -9.02
N SER A 117 6.47 27.20 -10.18
CA SER A 117 7.28 27.61 -11.34
C SER A 117 6.54 28.54 -12.30
N ARG A 118 5.19 28.54 -12.37
CA ARG A 118 4.51 29.50 -13.25
C ARG A 118 4.60 30.98 -12.82
N VAL A 119 4.81 31.29 -11.55
CA VAL A 119 4.89 32.70 -11.08
C VAL A 119 6.33 33.19 -10.91
N GLY A 120 7.30 32.28 -10.70
CA GLY A 120 8.73 32.63 -10.56
C GLY A 120 9.56 32.49 -11.85
N TRP A 121 9.06 31.78 -12.86
CA TRP A 121 9.80 31.49 -14.11
C TRP A 121 9.37 32.39 -15.28
N ASN A 122 8.60 33.45 -15.04
CA ASN A 122 8.28 34.41 -16.11
C ASN A 122 9.50 35.20 -16.63
N TRP A 123 10.69 34.98 -16.05
CA TRP A 123 11.94 35.61 -16.48
C TRP A 123 12.91 34.68 -17.21
N LEU A 124 12.66 33.36 -17.31
CA LEU A 124 13.49 32.46 -18.13
C LEU A 124 12.66 31.41 -18.88
N PRO A 125 12.80 31.30 -20.22
CA PRO A 125 11.98 30.44 -21.07
C PRO A 125 12.52 29.00 -21.04
N ILE A 126 12.40 28.31 -19.91
CA ILE A 126 12.89 26.94 -19.80
C ILE A 126 11.69 25.97 -19.92
N ARG A 127 11.60 25.30 -21.07
CA ARG A 127 10.64 24.22 -21.33
C ARG A 127 10.92 23.04 -20.40
N GLY A 128 9.87 22.35 -19.91
CA GLY A 128 9.94 21.26 -18.93
C GLY A 128 10.93 20.12 -19.23
N GLY A 129 11.39 19.98 -20.49
CA GLY A 129 12.44 19.05 -20.89
C GLY A 129 13.81 19.31 -20.25
N LEU A 130 14.18 20.56 -19.92
CA LEU A 130 15.49 20.85 -19.30
C LEU A 130 15.54 20.32 -17.85
N LEU A 131 14.44 20.46 -17.12
CA LEU A 131 14.35 20.02 -15.72
C LEU A 131 14.34 18.49 -15.63
N VAL A 132 13.69 17.83 -16.60
CA VAL A 132 13.78 16.37 -16.80
C VAL A 132 15.21 15.95 -17.12
N ALA A 133 15.88 16.63 -18.05
CA ALA A 133 17.27 16.34 -18.40
C ALA A 133 18.23 16.51 -17.20
N LEU A 134 18.00 17.52 -16.35
CA LEU A 134 18.78 17.76 -15.14
C LEU A 134 18.56 16.68 -14.07
N VAL A 135 17.30 16.27 -13.82
CA VAL A 135 17.01 15.16 -12.89
C VAL A 135 17.61 13.85 -13.41
N PHE A 136 17.50 13.59 -14.71
CA PHE A 136 18.11 12.42 -15.34
C PHE A 136 19.64 12.46 -15.25
N ALA A 137 20.26 13.64 -15.44
CA ALA A 137 21.69 13.83 -15.26
C ALA A 137 22.14 13.68 -13.80
N MET A 138 21.32 14.06 -12.81
CA MET A 138 21.62 13.85 -11.39
C MET A 138 21.55 12.37 -11.01
N VAL A 139 20.51 11.66 -11.46
CA VAL A 139 20.33 10.22 -11.21
C VAL A 139 21.38 9.40 -11.98
N ALA A 140 21.56 9.67 -13.27
CA ALA A 140 22.54 9.01 -14.12
C ALA A 140 23.97 9.35 -13.70
N GLY A 141 24.27 10.61 -13.33
CA GLY A 141 25.58 11.04 -12.86
C GLY A 141 25.94 10.45 -11.49
N GLY A 142 25.00 10.44 -10.54
CA GLY A 142 25.17 9.77 -9.24
C GLY A 142 25.34 8.26 -9.39
N ALA A 143 24.52 7.62 -10.22
CA ALA A 143 24.63 6.18 -10.53
C ALA A 143 25.90 5.83 -11.31
N TYR A 144 26.33 6.67 -12.26
CA TYR A 144 27.55 6.52 -13.05
C TYR A 144 28.80 6.65 -12.18
N TYR A 145 28.85 7.63 -11.27
CA TYR A 145 30.02 7.82 -10.40
C TYR A 145 30.10 6.75 -9.31
N LEU A 146 28.95 6.35 -8.71
CA LEU A 146 28.86 5.20 -7.80
C LEU A 146 29.17 3.87 -8.53
N GLY A 147 28.76 3.73 -9.79
CA GLY A 147 29.01 2.57 -10.65
C GLY A 147 30.47 2.46 -11.10
N ARG A 148 31.11 3.57 -11.49
CA ARG A 148 32.53 3.64 -11.87
C ARG A 148 33.45 3.38 -10.69
N GLN A 149 33.10 3.89 -9.50
CA GLN A 149 33.81 3.59 -8.25
C GLN A 149 33.57 2.13 -7.80
N ARG A 150 32.36 1.59 -7.98
CA ARG A 150 32.10 0.15 -7.78
C ARG A 150 32.85 -0.73 -8.76
N LEU A 151 32.98 -0.37 -10.04
CA LEU A 151 33.78 -1.11 -11.02
C LEU A 151 35.26 -1.18 -10.60
N VAL A 152 35.83 -0.07 -10.10
CA VAL A 152 37.22 -0.04 -9.61
C VAL A 152 37.38 -0.77 -8.25
N GLN A 153 36.38 -0.74 -7.36
CA GLN A 153 36.38 -1.53 -6.11
C GLN A 153 36.07 -3.03 -6.30
N ILE A 154 35.26 -3.40 -7.31
CA ILE A 154 34.96 -4.78 -7.72
C ILE A 154 36.18 -5.43 -8.39
N ILE A 155 37.01 -4.65 -9.07
CA ILE A 155 38.28 -5.14 -9.63
C ILE A 155 39.39 -5.17 -8.55
N GLY A 156 39.37 -4.27 -7.56
CA GLY A 156 40.48 -4.08 -6.62
C GLY A 156 40.34 -4.59 -5.17
N CYS A 157 39.14 -4.70 -4.57
CA CYS A 157 39.01 -5.04 -3.13
C CYS A 157 37.86 -5.99 -2.77
N CYS A 158 36.94 -6.32 -3.68
CA CYS A 158 35.93 -7.33 -3.44
C CYS A 158 35.82 -8.23 -4.67
N GLY A 159 36.13 -9.52 -4.50
CA GLY A 159 35.56 -10.53 -5.37
C GLY A 159 34.05 -10.30 -5.50
N ALA A 160 33.51 -10.58 -6.69
CA ALA A 160 32.08 -10.50 -7.02
C ALA A 160 31.19 -10.81 -5.81
N PRO A 161 30.01 -10.16 -5.63
CA PRO A 161 29.06 -10.55 -4.58
C PRO A 161 29.00 -12.06 -4.61
N SER A 162 29.37 -12.73 -3.50
CA SER A 162 29.62 -14.18 -3.55
C SER A 162 28.45 -14.79 -4.31
N ARG A 163 28.70 -15.68 -5.28
CA ARG A 163 27.60 -16.29 -6.07
C ARG A 163 26.41 -16.67 -5.17
N ARG A 164 26.68 -17.02 -3.90
CA ARG A 164 25.70 -17.27 -2.82
C ARG A 164 24.84 -16.07 -2.40
N GLY A 165 25.37 -14.85 -2.22
CA GLY A 165 24.61 -13.67 -1.78
C GLY A 165 23.64 -13.11 -2.83
N LEU A 166 24.09 -13.01 -4.09
CA LEU A 166 23.23 -12.63 -5.20
C LEU A 166 22.17 -13.71 -5.48
N LYS A 167 22.56 -15.00 -5.42
CA LYS A 167 21.60 -16.11 -5.48
C LYS A 167 20.57 -16.02 -4.36
N ARG A 168 20.94 -15.71 -3.12
CA ARG A 168 19.99 -15.56 -2.01
C ARG A 168 18.98 -14.43 -2.27
N LEU A 169 19.43 -13.26 -2.72
CA LEU A 169 18.53 -12.15 -3.02
C LEU A 169 17.58 -12.51 -4.17
N LEU A 170 18.11 -13.07 -5.26
CA LEU A 170 17.29 -13.53 -6.40
C LEU A 170 16.29 -14.61 -5.98
N VAL A 171 16.71 -15.56 -5.14
CA VAL A 171 15.83 -16.59 -4.59
C VAL A 171 14.74 -15.96 -3.73
N ILE A 172 15.06 -15.04 -2.81
CA ILE A 172 14.05 -14.37 -1.96
C ILE A 172 13.05 -13.59 -2.82
N THR A 173 13.52 -12.80 -3.79
CA THR A 173 12.64 -12.04 -4.68
C THR A 173 11.80 -12.97 -5.56
N ALA A 174 12.38 -14.02 -6.13
CA ALA A 174 11.64 -15.01 -6.90
C ALA A 174 10.61 -15.74 -6.03
N SER A 175 10.96 -16.12 -4.79
CA SER A 175 10.04 -16.74 -3.84
C SER A 175 8.88 -15.80 -3.50
N LEU A 176 9.11 -14.50 -3.29
CA LEU A 176 8.04 -13.53 -3.01
C LEU A 176 7.05 -13.39 -4.17
N LEU A 177 7.47 -13.64 -5.41
CA LEU A 177 6.61 -13.60 -6.59
C LEU A 177 5.90 -14.94 -6.84
N VAL A 178 6.62 -16.05 -6.68
CA VAL A 178 6.14 -17.40 -7.02
C VAL A 178 5.25 -17.98 -5.92
N VAL A 179 5.54 -17.72 -4.64
CA VAL A 179 4.77 -18.28 -3.52
C VAL A 179 3.29 -17.87 -3.58
N PRO A 180 2.93 -16.59 -3.78
CA PRO A 180 1.53 -16.19 -3.91
C PRO A 180 0.79 -16.89 -5.06
N ALA A 181 1.46 -17.08 -6.20
CA ALA A 181 0.90 -17.81 -7.33
C ALA A 181 0.64 -19.29 -6.98
N ILE A 182 1.63 -19.97 -6.40
CA ILE A 182 1.49 -21.38 -5.98
C ILE A 182 0.37 -21.54 -4.94
N GLN A 183 0.32 -20.66 -3.94
CA GLN A 183 -0.73 -20.68 -2.93
C GLN A 183 -2.11 -20.46 -3.55
N THR A 184 -2.22 -19.55 -4.52
CA THR A 184 -3.47 -19.30 -5.24
C THR A 184 -3.90 -20.51 -6.08
N ILE A 185 -2.97 -21.14 -6.79
CA ILE A 185 -3.21 -22.39 -7.52
C ILE A 185 -3.70 -23.46 -6.56
N TRP A 186 -3.06 -23.63 -5.40
CA TRP A 186 -3.48 -24.63 -4.43
C TRP A 186 -4.91 -24.39 -3.92
N VAL A 187 -5.28 -23.15 -3.56
CA VAL A 187 -6.66 -22.85 -3.13
C VAL A 187 -7.68 -22.92 -4.27
N ALA A 188 -7.25 -22.99 -5.53
CA ALA A 188 -8.15 -23.23 -6.66
C ALA A 188 -8.78 -24.63 -6.59
N TRP A 189 -8.01 -25.62 -6.10
CA TRP A 189 -8.42 -27.02 -6.10
C TRP A 189 -8.75 -27.57 -4.72
N ALA A 190 -8.14 -27.02 -3.67
CA ALA A 190 -8.30 -27.48 -2.30
C ALA A 190 -8.77 -26.36 -1.39
N SER A 191 -9.72 -26.66 -0.51
CA SER A 191 -10.14 -25.72 0.52
C SER A 191 -9.11 -25.70 1.66
N PRO A 192 -8.52 -24.54 2.01
CA PRO A 192 -7.51 -24.49 3.05
C PRO A 192 -8.11 -24.83 4.42
N PRO A 193 -7.51 -25.76 5.18
CA PRO A 193 -7.96 -26.08 6.53
C PRO A 193 -7.55 -25.00 7.55
N ILE A 194 -6.56 -24.16 7.21
CA ILE A 194 -6.06 -23.07 8.05
C ILE A 194 -5.72 -21.88 7.16
N THR A 195 -6.06 -20.67 7.61
CA THR A 195 -5.75 -19.41 6.93
C THR A 195 -4.65 -18.61 7.65
N GLY A 196 -4.06 -17.63 6.97
CA GLY A 196 -3.06 -16.72 7.54
C GLY A 196 -3.49 -16.10 8.88
N PRO A 197 -4.71 -15.53 9.01
CA PRO A 197 -5.19 -15.00 10.28
C PRO A 197 -5.32 -16.05 11.38
N MET A 198 -5.71 -17.28 11.05
CA MET A 198 -5.79 -18.39 12.01
C MET A 198 -4.41 -18.80 12.53
N VAL A 199 -3.39 -18.87 11.66
CA VAL A 199 -2.00 -19.14 12.07
C VAL A 199 -1.50 -18.04 13.01
N VAL A 200 -1.69 -16.77 12.65
CA VAL A 200 -1.28 -15.64 13.48
C VAL A 200 -2.02 -15.64 14.82
N ARG A 201 -3.31 -16.01 14.83
CA ARG A 201 -4.10 -16.16 16.06
C ARG A 201 -3.54 -17.28 16.94
N ALA A 202 -3.26 -18.45 16.38
CA ALA A 202 -2.72 -19.60 17.11
C ALA A 202 -1.34 -19.28 17.70
N VAL A 203 -0.41 -18.77 16.89
CA VAL A 203 0.95 -18.40 17.33
C VAL A 203 0.91 -17.29 18.36
N GLY A 204 0.13 -16.23 18.13
CA GLY A 204 0.03 -15.15 19.11
C GLY A 204 -0.67 -15.57 20.40
N GLY A 205 -1.44 -16.66 20.40
CA GLY A 205 -2.04 -17.25 21.60
C GLY A 205 -1.00 -17.92 22.50
N TRP A 206 0.07 -18.48 21.91
CA TRP A 206 1.19 -19.05 22.67
C TRP A 206 2.00 -18.01 23.43
N PHE A 207 2.01 -16.77 22.94
CA PHE A 207 2.72 -15.65 23.57
C PHE A 207 1.81 -14.72 24.39
N ALA A 208 0.50 -14.95 24.38
CA ALA A 208 -0.45 -14.11 25.09
C ALA A 208 -0.66 -14.61 26.54
N SER A 209 -0.69 -13.68 27.48
CA SER A 209 -0.98 -13.98 28.89
C SER A 209 -2.44 -14.35 29.15
N GLN A 210 -3.34 -14.15 28.16
CA GLN A 210 -4.76 -14.50 28.25
C GLN A 210 -5.12 -15.55 27.19
N PRO A 211 -5.91 -16.57 27.56
CA PRO A 211 -6.38 -17.58 26.62
C PRO A 211 -7.27 -16.94 25.55
N ARG A 212 -7.03 -17.28 24.28
CA ARG A 212 -7.85 -16.84 23.15
C ARG A 212 -8.98 -17.83 22.90
N SER A 213 -10.13 -17.33 22.42
CA SER A 213 -11.24 -18.18 21.99
C SER A 213 -10.76 -19.18 20.93
N PRO A 214 -11.19 -20.46 21.01
CA PRO A 214 -10.78 -21.50 20.08
C PRO A 214 -11.21 -21.14 18.65
N ILE A 215 -10.47 -21.66 17.68
CA ILE A 215 -10.78 -21.47 16.27
C ILE A 215 -11.93 -22.41 15.89
N SER A 216 -13.03 -21.85 15.40
CA SER A 216 -14.15 -22.59 14.84
C SER A 216 -14.26 -22.27 13.35
N GLN A 217 -14.19 -23.30 12.52
CA GLN A 217 -14.41 -23.21 11.08
C GLN A 217 -15.12 -24.47 10.59
N GLN A 218 -16.11 -24.28 9.73
CA GLN A 218 -16.75 -25.37 9.01
C GLN A 218 -16.98 -24.95 7.56
N TRP A 219 -16.50 -25.77 6.64
CA TRP A 219 -16.54 -25.49 5.21
C TRP A 219 -17.89 -25.85 4.59
N LEU A 220 -18.44 -24.91 3.83
CA LEU A 220 -19.60 -25.09 2.96
C LEU A 220 -19.19 -25.00 1.51
N LYS A 221 -19.71 -25.90 0.67
CA LYS A 221 -19.70 -25.71 -0.79
C LYS A 221 -20.61 -24.54 -1.13
N LEU A 222 -20.32 -23.82 -2.20
CA LEU A 222 -21.07 -22.64 -2.62
C LEU A 222 -22.56 -22.92 -2.81
N ASP A 223 -22.91 -24.10 -3.35
CA ASP A 223 -24.30 -24.50 -3.59
C ASP A 223 -25.10 -24.73 -2.30
N ALA A 224 -24.41 -24.94 -1.17
CA ALA A 224 -25.02 -25.07 0.16
C ALA A 224 -25.17 -23.71 0.88
N VAL A 225 -24.61 -22.64 0.31
CA VAL A 225 -24.69 -21.30 0.88
C VAL A 225 -26.05 -20.70 0.53
N PRO A 226 -26.83 -20.17 1.51
CA PRO A 226 -28.07 -19.48 1.22
C PRO A 226 -27.86 -18.35 0.20
N ALA A 227 -28.66 -18.35 -0.87
CA ALA A 227 -28.61 -17.32 -1.90
C ALA A 227 -28.73 -15.91 -1.32
N ASP A 228 -29.61 -15.72 -0.33
CA ASP A 228 -29.79 -14.41 0.30
C ASP A 228 -28.53 -13.95 1.06
N PHE A 229 -27.68 -14.85 1.56
CA PHE A 229 -26.39 -14.47 2.14
C PHE A 229 -25.40 -14.00 1.08
N LEU A 230 -25.33 -14.70 -0.07
CA LEU A 230 -24.50 -14.25 -1.19
C LEU A 230 -24.93 -12.86 -1.69
N LYS A 231 -26.24 -12.61 -1.81
CA LYS A 231 -26.76 -11.27 -2.16
C LYS A 231 -26.35 -10.23 -1.13
N ALA A 232 -26.51 -10.55 0.16
CA ALA A 232 -26.17 -9.63 1.24
C ALA A 232 -24.68 -9.24 1.19
N LEU A 233 -23.79 -10.19 0.89
CA LEU A 233 -22.35 -9.89 0.72
C LEU A 233 -22.09 -8.93 -0.44
N LEU A 234 -22.70 -9.17 -1.60
CA LEU A 234 -22.56 -8.28 -2.76
C LEU A 234 -23.08 -6.87 -2.44
N ILE A 235 -24.26 -6.78 -1.81
CA ILE A 235 -24.85 -5.50 -1.39
C ILE A 235 -23.93 -4.72 -0.45
N VAL A 236 -23.34 -5.41 0.53
CA VAL A 236 -22.63 -4.78 1.66
C VAL A 236 -21.18 -4.46 1.33
N GLU A 237 -20.51 -5.34 0.59
CA GLU A 237 -19.05 -5.29 0.38
C GLU A 237 -18.68 -4.93 -1.06
N ASP A 238 -19.41 -5.43 -2.06
CA ASP A 238 -18.98 -5.32 -3.47
C ASP A 238 -20.13 -5.57 -4.47
N GLY A 239 -20.91 -4.52 -4.76
CA GLY A 239 -22.12 -4.63 -5.59
C GLY A 239 -21.84 -4.92 -7.06
N LYS A 240 -20.59 -4.70 -7.50
CA LYS A 240 -20.12 -4.86 -8.88
C LYS A 240 -19.06 -5.96 -9.01
N PHE A 241 -19.04 -6.89 -8.05
CA PHE A 241 -18.06 -7.97 -7.96
C PHE A 241 -17.85 -8.75 -9.28
N PHE A 242 -18.94 -9.01 -10.01
CA PHE A 242 -18.92 -9.73 -11.28
C PHE A 242 -18.57 -8.85 -12.50
N GLU A 243 -18.51 -7.52 -12.34
CA GLU A 243 -18.21 -6.57 -13.40
C GLU A 243 -16.72 -6.17 -13.46
N HIS A 244 -15.92 -6.51 -12.44
CA HIS A 244 -14.52 -6.11 -12.34
C HIS A 244 -13.56 -7.27 -12.05
N ASP A 245 -12.28 -7.11 -12.39
CA ASP A 245 -11.23 -8.12 -12.14
C ASP A 245 -10.52 -7.83 -10.79
N GLY A 246 -11.28 -7.89 -9.70
CA GLY A 246 -10.79 -7.70 -8.32
C GLY A 246 -10.45 -6.27 -7.90
N PHE A 247 -10.49 -5.30 -8.81
CA PHE A 247 -10.27 -3.89 -8.49
C PHE A 247 -11.41 -3.01 -9.02
N ALA A 248 -12.20 -2.44 -8.10
CA ALA A 248 -13.23 -1.47 -8.44
C ALA A 248 -12.62 -0.07 -8.70
N LEU A 249 -11.94 0.09 -9.84
CA LEU A 249 -11.20 1.32 -10.17
C LEU A 249 -12.08 2.57 -10.16
N ASN A 250 -13.33 2.46 -10.60
CA ASN A 250 -14.29 3.56 -10.56
C ASN A 250 -14.65 3.96 -9.12
N GLU A 251 -14.84 2.98 -8.23
CA GLU A 251 -15.11 3.24 -6.81
C GLU A 251 -13.90 3.83 -6.11
N ILE A 252 -12.70 3.34 -6.41
CA ILE A 252 -11.44 3.92 -5.91
C ILE A 252 -11.33 5.38 -6.34
N ARG A 253 -11.61 5.69 -7.62
CA ARG A 253 -11.60 7.07 -8.13
C ARG A 253 -12.61 7.94 -7.40
N MET A 254 -13.85 7.49 -7.22
CA MET A 254 -14.88 8.23 -6.49
C MET A 254 -14.49 8.45 -5.03
N ALA A 255 -13.98 7.42 -4.36
CA ALA A 255 -13.55 7.51 -2.96
C ALA A 255 -12.37 8.47 -2.79
N VAL A 256 -11.44 8.51 -3.75
CA VAL A 256 -10.34 9.49 -3.78
C VAL A 256 -10.88 10.91 -4.01
N HIS A 257 -11.83 11.10 -4.93
CA HIS A 257 -12.46 12.42 -5.15
C HIS A 257 -13.22 12.90 -3.91
N GLU A 258 -13.96 12.01 -3.25
CA GLU A 258 -14.67 12.33 -2.01
C GLU A 258 -13.69 12.66 -0.88
N MET A 259 -12.57 11.91 -0.78
CA MET A 259 -11.49 12.22 0.16
C MET A 259 -10.91 13.61 -0.08
N ILE A 260 -10.63 13.96 -1.34
CA ILE A 260 -10.11 15.27 -1.72
C ILE A 260 -11.13 16.38 -1.37
N ARG A 261 -12.43 16.13 -1.59
CA ARG A 261 -13.50 17.11 -1.35
C ARG A 261 -13.81 17.30 0.14
N THR A 262 -13.84 16.22 0.91
CA THR A 262 -14.32 16.21 2.31
C THR A 262 -13.18 16.23 3.33
N GLY A 263 -11.94 15.95 2.90
CA GLY A 263 -10.80 15.70 3.78
C GLY A 263 -10.92 14.40 4.59
N GLN A 264 -12.01 13.63 4.43
CA GLN A 264 -12.24 12.39 5.16
C GLN A 264 -11.63 11.22 4.42
N ARG A 265 -11.04 10.26 5.15
CA ARG A 265 -10.44 9.07 4.54
C ARG A 265 -11.48 8.26 3.77
N PRO A 266 -11.13 7.72 2.59
CA PRO A 266 -12.03 6.93 1.77
C PRO A 266 -12.48 5.69 2.55
N ARG A 267 -13.80 5.49 2.64
CA ARG A 267 -14.42 4.31 3.25
C ARG A 267 -14.91 3.39 2.12
N GLY A 268 -14.74 2.08 2.29
CA GLY A 268 -15.41 1.09 1.43
C GLY A 268 -14.75 0.75 0.08
N ALA A 269 -13.54 1.22 -0.21
CA ALA A 269 -12.93 0.99 -1.54
C ALA A 269 -12.27 -0.40 -1.74
N SER A 270 -12.54 -1.41 -0.91
CA SER A 270 -11.92 -2.75 -1.03
C SER A 270 -12.93 -3.79 -1.48
N THR A 271 -12.65 -4.44 -2.61
CA THR A 271 -13.49 -5.46 -3.24
C THR A 271 -13.53 -6.76 -2.44
N ILE A 272 -14.50 -7.64 -2.73
CA ILE A 272 -14.58 -8.97 -2.10
C ILE A 272 -13.28 -9.75 -2.30
N THR A 273 -12.67 -9.68 -3.49
CA THR A 273 -11.41 -10.41 -3.76
C THR A 273 -10.25 -9.89 -2.92
N GLN A 274 -10.13 -8.57 -2.75
CA GLN A 274 -9.12 -7.97 -1.86
C GLN A 274 -9.33 -8.41 -0.40
N GLN A 275 -10.60 -8.42 0.04
CA GLN A 275 -10.94 -8.86 1.39
C GLN A 275 -10.71 -10.36 1.58
N CYS A 276 -10.98 -11.17 0.57
CA CYS A 276 -10.70 -12.61 0.54
C CYS A 276 -9.20 -12.88 0.62
N ALA A 277 -8.38 -12.21 -0.19
CA ALA A 277 -6.92 -12.30 -0.13
C ALA A 277 -6.38 -11.99 1.26
N ARG A 278 -6.92 -10.95 1.91
CA ARG A 278 -6.58 -10.58 3.28
C ARG A 278 -6.94 -11.67 4.28
N SER A 279 -8.14 -12.25 4.17
CA SER A 279 -8.65 -13.26 5.11
C SER A 279 -8.06 -14.66 4.88
N LEU A 280 -7.57 -14.96 3.68
CA LEU A 280 -6.93 -16.23 3.32
C LEU A 280 -5.44 -16.27 3.68
N PHE A 281 -4.66 -15.30 3.18
CA PHE A 281 -3.21 -15.43 3.12
C PHE A 281 -2.47 -14.51 4.09
N LEU A 282 -3.08 -13.39 4.45
CA LEU A 282 -2.40 -12.32 5.16
C LEU A 282 -2.80 -12.29 6.64
N TRP A 283 -2.33 -11.28 7.35
CA TRP A 283 -2.64 -11.05 8.75
C TRP A 283 -3.58 -9.86 8.92
N GLN A 284 -4.19 -9.74 10.10
CA GLN A 284 -5.00 -8.57 10.44
C GLN A 284 -4.10 -7.39 10.84
N GLY A 285 -4.47 -6.18 10.42
CA GLY A 285 -3.74 -4.95 10.74
C GLY A 285 -3.77 -3.93 9.61
N ARG A 286 -3.32 -2.71 9.85
CA ARG A 286 -3.23 -1.68 8.80
C ARG A 286 -1.77 -1.40 8.48
N SER A 287 -1.34 -1.76 7.28
CA SER A 287 0.02 -1.51 6.78
C SER A 287 0.00 -1.38 5.27
N TRP A 288 0.75 -0.41 4.73
CA TRP A 288 0.92 -0.23 3.29
C TRP A 288 1.58 -1.45 2.63
N MET A 289 2.54 -2.08 3.31
CA MET A 289 3.14 -3.34 2.86
C MET A 289 2.09 -4.43 2.71
N ARG A 290 1.23 -4.58 3.73
CA ARG A 290 0.13 -5.55 3.69
C ARG A 290 -0.85 -5.24 2.56
N LYS A 291 -1.21 -3.98 2.34
CA LYS A 291 -2.12 -3.58 1.26
C LYS A 291 -1.50 -3.82 -0.13
N GLY A 292 -0.19 -3.67 -0.27
CA GLY A 292 0.55 -4.05 -1.48
C GLY A 292 0.51 -5.55 -1.74
N LEU A 293 0.74 -6.37 -0.71
CA LEU A 293 0.60 -7.83 -0.81
C LEU A 293 -0.86 -8.23 -1.11
N GLU A 294 -1.85 -7.56 -0.51
CA GLU A 294 -3.27 -7.78 -0.77
C GLU A 294 -3.60 -7.57 -2.25
N ALA A 295 -3.10 -6.47 -2.84
CA ALA A 295 -3.23 -6.22 -4.27
C ALA A 295 -2.53 -7.30 -5.12
N TYR A 296 -1.35 -7.76 -4.70
CA TYR A 296 -0.62 -8.81 -5.42
C TYR A 296 -1.33 -10.16 -5.40
N TYR A 297 -1.88 -10.57 -4.24
CA TYR A 297 -2.73 -11.77 -4.17
C TYR A 297 -4.04 -11.59 -4.96
N THR A 298 -4.64 -10.40 -4.91
CA THR A 298 -5.87 -10.11 -5.69
C THR A 298 -5.64 -10.34 -7.18
N PHE A 299 -4.50 -9.87 -7.72
CA PHE A 299 -4.13 -10.12 -9.11
C PHE A 299 -4.08 -11.62 -9.44
N TRP A 300 -3.38 -12.42 -8.62
CA TRP A 300 -3.29 -13.87 -8.85
C TRP A 300 -4.64 -14.57 -8.70
N MET A 301 -5.43 -14.18 -7.70
CA MET A 301 -6.74 -14.77 -7.44
C MET A 301 -7.69 -14.53 -8.62
N GLU A 302 -7.77 -13.32 -9.16
CA GLU A 302 -8.61 -13.04 -10.34
C GLU A 302 -8.08 -13.70 -11.62
N LEU A 303 -6.77 -13.91 -11.72
CA LEU A 303 -6.18 -14.58 -12.88
C LEU A 303 -6.44 -16.09 -12.90
N ILE A 304 -6.48 -16.73 -11.72
CA ILE A 304 -6.49 -18.20 -11.59
C ILE A 304 -7.86 -18.73 -11.17
N LEU A 305 -8.58 -18.01 -10.30
CA LEU A 305 -9.81 -18.47 -9.67
C LEU A 305 -11.03 -17.91 -10.41
N SER A 306 -12.07 -18.71 -10.57
CA SER A 306 -13.37 -18.21 -11.00
C SER A 306 -14.03 -17.37 -9.91
N LYS A 307 -14.92 -16.45 -10.30
CA LYS A 307 -15.69 -15.61 -9.36
C LYS A 307 -16.45 -16.44 -8.33
N LYS A 308 -17.00 -17.59 -8.76
CA LYS A 308 -17.67 -18.56 -7.89
C LYS A 308 -16.72 -19.12 -6.82
N ARG A 309 -15.50 -19.52 -7.21
CA ARG A 309 -14.52 -20.04 -6.25
C ARG A 309 -14.04 -18.96 -5.27
N ILE A 310 -13.87 -17.71 -5.72
CA ILE A 310 -13.53 -16.59 -4.84
C ILE A 310 -14.63 -16.36 -3.80
N LEU A 311 -15.91 -16.38 -4.20
CA LEU A 311 -17.04 -16.28 -3.27
C LEU A 311 -17.08 -17.45 -2.29
N GLU A 312 -16.91 -18.68 -2.77
CA GLU A 312 -16.88 -19.87 -1.90
C GLU A 312 -15.75 -19.79 -0.88
N LEU A 313 -14.55 -19.37 -1.29
CA LEU A 313 -13.45 -19.12 -0.37
C LEU A 313 -13.84 -18.04 0.64
N TYR A 314 -14.36 -16.91 0.16
CA TYR A 314 -14.69 -15.77 1.00
C TYR A 314 -15.68 -16.12 2.10
N VAL A 315 -16.81 -16.74 1.76
CA VAL A 315 -17.86 -17.10 2.75
C VAL A 315 -17.39 -18.07 3.82
N ASN A 316 -16.30 -18.82 3.57
CA ASN A 316 -15.76 -19.81 4.51
C ASN A 316 -14.59 -19.29 5.35
N VAL A 317 -14.02 -18.13 5.01
CA VAL A 317 -12.83 -17.58 5.68
C VAL A 317 -13.06 -16.21 6.30
N ILE A 318 -14.19 -15.55 6.00
CA ILE A 318 -14.59 -14.33 6.70
C ILE A 318 -14.73 -14.59 8.20
N GLU A 319 -14.22 -13.68 9.00
CA GLU A 319 -14.39 -13.75 10.45
C GLU A 319 -15.75 -13.14 10.82
N LEU A 320 -16.60 -13.94 11.46
CA LEU A 320 -17.95 -13.56 11.91
C LEU A 320 -18.05 -13.45 13.43
N GLY A 321 -16.93 -13.51 14.14
CA GLY A 321 -16.85 -13.42 15.59
C GLY A 321 -15.43 -13.70 16.06
N ASP A 322 -15.14 -13.55 17.35
CA ASP A 322 -13.80 -13.80 17.86
C ASP A 322 -13.40 -15.28 17.72
N GLY A 323 -12.57 -15.60 16.73
CA GLY A 323 -12.17 -16.98 16.42
C GLY A 323 -13.20 -17.79 15.62
N VAL A 324 -14.26 -17.14 15.13
CA VAL A 324 -15.34 -17.79 14.36
C VAL A 324 -15.19 -17.42 12.89
N TYR A 325 -14.87 -18.41 12.06
CA TYR A 325 -14.56 -18.22 10.64
C TYR A 325 -15.53 -18.98 9.74
N GLY A 326 -16.09 -18.26 8.78
CA GLY A 326 -17.02 -18.78 7.79
C GLY A 326 -18.48 -18.75 8.24
N LEU A 327 -19.38 -18.79 7.25
CA LEU A 327 -20.83 -18.67 7.46
C LEU A 327 -21.39 -19.76 8.38
N GLU A 328 -21.02 -21.02 8.18
CA GLU A 328 -21.55 -22.13 8.98
C GLU A 328 -21.18 -22.00 10.46
N ALA A 329 -19.91 -21.68 10.74
CA ALA A 329 -19.45 -21.44 12.10
C ALA A 329 -20.14 -20.20 12.70
N GLY A 330 -20.34 -19.15 11.91
CA GLY A 330 -21.07 -17.94 12.31
C GLY A 330 -22.54 -18.19 12.64
N ALA A 331 -23.24 -18.98 11.81
CA ALA A 331 -24.64 -19.35 12.00
C ALA A 331 -24.83 -20.10 13.33
N ARG A 332 -23.97 -21.09 13.59
CA ARG A 332 -23.98 -21.87 14.83
C ARG A 332 -23.64 -21.01 16.04
N HIS A 333 -22.66 -20.12 15.91
CA HIS A 333 -22.21 -19.28 17.02
C HIS A 333 -23.26 -18.25 17.45
N HIS A 334 -23.91 -17.58 16.49
CA HIS A 334 -24.84 -16.48 16.80
C HIS A 334 -26.29 -16.93 16.96
N PHE A 335 -26.73 -17.98 16.28
CA PHE A 335 -28.14 -18.39 16.24
C PHE A 335 -28.39 -19.85 16.60
N ALA A 336 -27.34 -20.64 16.90
CA ALA A 336 -27.43 -22.07 17.12
C ALA A 336 -28.13 -22.85 15.99
N LYS A 337 -27.98 -22.37 14.74
CA LYS A 337 -28.59 -22.93 13.53
C LYS A 337 -27.53 -23.29 12.48
N GLY A 338 -27.89 -24.19 11.56
CA GLY A 338 -27.11 -24.38 10.33
C GLY A 338 -27.24 -23.18 9.39
N ALA A 339 -26.26 -22.93 8.52
CA ALA A 339 -26.32 -21.81 7.58
C ALA A 339 -27.58 -21.85 6.69
N GLY A 340 -28.01 -23.05 6.28
CA GLY A 340 -29.20 -23.26 5.45
C GLY A 340 -30.53 -22.94 6.14
N GLU A 341 -30.55 -22.81 7.47
CA GLU A 341 -31.75 -22.56 8.28
C GLU A 341 -31.90 -21.09 8.66
N LEU A 342 -30.94 -20.24 8.28
CA LEU A 342 -30.96 -18.82 8.61
C LEU A 342 -32.09 -18.10 7.89
N THR A 343 -32.86 -17.34 8.65
CA THR A 343 -33.86 -16.41 8.11
C THR A 343 -33.19 -15.23 7.43
N ARG A 344 -33.92 -14.52 6.57
CA ARG A 344 -33.43 -13.28 5.92
C ARG A 344 -32.97 -12.23 6.94
N GLN A 345 -33.64 -12.14 8.08
CA GLN A 345 -33.29 -11.20 9.15
C GLN A 345 -31.93 -11.55 9.78
N GLU A 346 -31.70 -12.83 10.05
CA GLU A 346 -30.44 -13.35 10.61
C GLU A 346 -29.29 -13.23 9.60
N ILE A 347 -29.56 -13.51 8.32
CA ILE A 347 -28.61 -13.27 7.21
C ILE A 347 -28.21 -11.79 7.15
N ALA A 348 -29.18 -10.88 7.18
CA ALA A 348 -28.92 -9.45 7.15
C ALA A 348 -28.15 -8.98 8.41
N ALA A 349 -28.41 -9.58 9.57
CA ALA A 349 -27.67 -9.29 10.80
C ALA A 349 -26.20 -9.71 10.70
N LEU A 350 -25.92 -10.90 10.16
CA LEU A 350 -24.54 -11.36 9.91
C LEU A 350 -23.81 -10.49 8.89
N ALA A 351 -24.48 -10.13 7.80
CA ALA A 351 -23.89 -9.23 6.80
C ALA A 351 -23.65 -7.82 7.36
N ALA A 352 -24.55 -7.32 8.21
CA ALA A 352 -24.35 -6.07 8.92
C ALA A 352 -23.17 -6.12 9.91
N LEU A 353 -22.78 -7.30 10.41
CA LEU A 353 -21.68 -7.48 11.37
C LEU A 353 -20.27 -7.29 10.76
N LEU A 354 -20.11 -7.58 9.46
CA LEU A 354 -18.82 -7.66 8.76
C LEU A 354 -17.84 -6.49 8.93
N PRO A 355 -18.28 -5.21 9.06
CA PRO A 355 -17.34 -4.11 9.26
C PRO A 355 -16.52 -4.21 10.56
N ALA A 356 -17.05 -4.86 11.59
CA ALA A 356 -16.40 -4.94 12.91
C ALA A 356 -16.81 -6.22 13.69
N PRO A 357 -16.49 -7.42 13.19
CA PRO A 357 -17.05 -8.68 13.67
C PRO A 357 -16.63 -9.07 15.09
N ARG A 358 -15.53 -8.50 15.60
CA ARG A 358 -15.05 -8.72 16.97
C ARG A 358 -15.63 -7.75 17.99
N VAL A 359 -16.21 -6.63 17.54
CA VAL A 359 -16.65 -5.53 18.41
C VAL A 359 -18.17 -5.45 18.45
N TRP A 360 -18.81 -5.77 17.33
CA TRP A 360 -20.25 -5.67 17.19
C TRP A 360 -20.93 -6.93 17.72
N ASN A 361 -21.99 -6.73 18.52
CA ASN A 361 -22.81 -7.81 19.05
C ASN A 361 -24.11 -7.89 18.24
N ILE A 362 -24.48 -9.09 17.78
CA ILE A 362 -25.73 -9.32 17.03
C ILE A 362 -26.94 -9.29 17.98
N ASN A 363 -26.77 -9.75 19.22
CA ASN A 363 -27.85 -9.82 20.21
C ASN A 363 -28.21 -8.44 20.78
N GLU A 364 -27.25 -7.50 20.75
CA GLU A 364 -27.43 -6.12 21.22
C GLU A 364 -26.98 -5.12 20.12
N PRO A 365 -27.73 -5.04 19.00
CA PRO A 365 -27.31 -4.22 17.89
C PRO A 365 -27.54 -2.74 18.20
N ASN A 366 -26.48 -1.94 18.06
CA ASN A 366 -26.58 -0.49 18.16
C ASN A 366 -27.37 0.10 16.97
N THR A 367 -27.74 1.38 17.05
CA THR A 367 -28.53 2.07 16.01
C THR A 367 -27.92 1.93 14.62
N ARG A 368 -26.59 1.99 14.51
CA ARG A 368 -25.89 1.86 13.22
C ARG A 368 -26.00 0.44 12.64
N GLN A 369 -25.91 -0.59 13.48
CA GLN A 369 -26.10 -1.97 13.06
C GLN A 369 -27.53 -2.21 12.59
N ARG A 370 -28.54 -1.72 13.33
CA ARG A 370 -29.96 -1.84 12.96
C ARG A 370 -30.27 -1.18 11.62
N LEU A 371 -29.84 0.07 11.45
CA LEU A 371 -30.03 0.80 10.18
C LEU A 371 -29.36 0.09 8.99
N ARG A 372 -28.17 -0.50 9.21
CA ARG A 372 -27.47 -1.27 8.18
C ARG A 372 -28.23 -2.55 7.85
N GLN A 373 -28.72 -3.28 8.86
CA GLN A 373 -29.51 -4.50 8.69
C GLN A 373 -30.81 -4.21 7.91
N GLU A 374 -31.56 -3.17 8.29
CA GLU A 374 -32.79 -2.76 7.60
C GLU A 374 -32.54 -2.39 6.13
N ALA A 375 -31.45 -1.66 5.84
CA ALA A 375 -31.05 -1.32 4.49
C ALA A 375 -30.75 -2.58 3.65
N ILE A 376 -30.05 -3.56 4.22
CA ILE A 376 -29.76 -4.84 3.56
C ILE A 376 -31.06 -5.60 3.26
N ILE A 377 -31.96 -5.72 4.24
CA ILE A 377 -33.24 -6.42 4.06
C ILE A 377 -34.04 -5.83 2.88
N LYS A 378 -34.14 -4.50 2.83
CA LYS A 378 -34.85 -3.80 1.75
C LYS A 378 -34.23 -4.06 0.37
N GLN A 379 -32.90 -4.15 0.31
CA GLN A 379 -32.18 -4.40 -0.94
C GLN A 379 -32.22 -5.86 -1.37
N LEU A 380 -32.30 -6.82 -0.43
CA LEU A 380 -32.41 -8.24 -0.72
C LEU A 380 -33.65 -8.59 -1.54
N GLU A 381 -34.77 -7.89 -1.32
CA GLU A 381 -36.02 -8.09 -2.08
C GLU A 381 -35.86 -7.80 -3.57
N HIS A 382 -34.99 -6.86 -3.93
CA HIS A 382 -34.84 -6.34 -5.29
C HIS A 382 -33.59 -6.89 -6.00
N THR A 383 -32.67 -7.52 -5.26
CA THR A 383 -31.38 -7.97 -5.79
C THR A 383 -31.49 -9.38 -6.37
N ARG A 384 -31.14 -9.51 -7.66
CA ARG A 384 -30.95 -10.80 -8.32
C ARG A 384 -29.47 -11.20 -8.23
N LEU A 385 -29.20 -12.49 -8.06
CA LEU A 385 -27.83 -13.03 -8.12
C LEU A 385 -27.46 -13.33 -9.57
N PRO A 386 -26.49 -12.62 -10.17
CA PRO A 386 -25.91 -13.05 -11.42
C PRO A 386 -24.90 -14.17 -11.12
N LEU A 387 -25.36 -15.41 -10.93
CA LEU A 387 -24.46 -16.58 -10.87
C LEU A 387 -23.99 -17.04 -12.27
N GLU A 388 -24.33 -16.28 -13.31
CA GLU A 388 -23.92 -16.51 -14.69
C GLU A 388 -22.94 -15.40 -15.11
N GLY A 389 -21.65 -15.74 -15.16
CA GLY A 389 -20.55 -14.85 -15.50
C GLY A 389 -19.22 -15.52 -15.17
N LYS A 390 -18.23 -15.35 -16.06
CA LYS A 390 -16.95 -16.08 -16.18
C LYS A 390 -16.26 -16.51 -14.88
#